data_AF-A0A954QGS0-F1
#
_entry.id   AF-A0A954QGS0-F1
#
_cell.length_a   1.000
_cell.length_b   1.000
_cell.length_c   1.000
_cell.angle_alpha   90.00
_cell.angle_beta   90.00
_cell.angle_gamma   90.00
#
_symmetry.space_group_name_H-M   'P 1'
#
loop_
_entity.id
_entity.type
_entity.pdbx_description
1 polymer ?
#
loop_
_entity_poly.entity_id
_entity_poly.type
_entity_poly.pdbx_seq_one_letter_code
_entity_poly.pdbx_strand_id
1 'polypeptide(L)'
;MQSHRLIKLLCLGLCLAMTSTHVVNAKSPWQWVSFRRGTKSASFELTEKSGPWLIYTASFAGEGAELEAHALATELRDRYHLSAYVHSHEFDFTDEVEGIGFNMDRTPKRMRYDKAGSFEEFAVLVGDFSSVDDTDLQKTLSRIKYAQPECLSKSGEKTTRRFAGLREFQRRINQDDKKKRKGPLRTAFATPNPMLPREFFAPKGVDSEVVKWNEGVKYSLLDCPGKFSVRVATFGGNVVIDQQQVADIEKGGASMKSQLEVAAMKANRLTLALRKQGIEAYEFHDRHESFVTIGHFDWALEPDADGKPRLNPEVMELMQRYAPTKTSLVGNNGQPLSGIKPKLYDGIALDVQPFPVEVPRRSIAMDYTRR
;
A
#
# COMPACT_ATOMS: atom_id res chain seq x y z
N MET A 1 42.02 -50.00 50.16
CA MET A 1 42.86 -50.94 49.38
C MET A 1 42.21 -51.13 48.01
N GLN A 2 42.98 -50.82 46.96
CA GLN A 2 43.02 -51.43 45.61
C GLN A 2 41.68 -51.71 44.89
N SER A 3 41.30 -50.90 43.90
CA SER A 3 41.65 -51.00 42.47
C SER A 3 41.08 -52.24 41.76
N HIS A 4 40.14 -52.03 40.84
CA HIS A 4 40.35 -52.26 39.40
C HIS A 4 39.12 -51.80 38.58
N ARG A 5 39.41 -51.12 37.46
CA ARG A 5 38.48 -50.69 36.41
C ARG A 5 38.06 -51.90 35.57
N LEU A 6 36.84 -51.94 35.04
CA LEU A 6 36.56 -52.06 33.59
C LEU A 6 35.03 -52.04 33.26
N ILE A 7 34.62 -50.98 32.54
CA ILE A 7 33.80 -50.95 31.31
C ILE A 7 32.46 -51.75 31.24
N LYS A 8 31.34 -51.01 31.15
CA LYS A 8 30.27 -51.10 30.11
C LYS A 8 29.25 -49.97 30.33
N LEU A 9 29.27 -48.92 29.50
CA LEU A 9 28.28 -48.65 28.45
C LEU A 9 26.84 -48.46 28.94
N LEU A 10 26.42 -47.20 29.10
CA LEU A 10 25.17 -46.74 28.51
C LEU A 10 25.20 -45.21 28.32
N CYS A 11 25.28 -44.81 27.06
CA CYS A 11 25.13 -43.43 26.62
C CYS A 11 23.65 -43.01 26.75
N LEU A 12 23.38 -41.96 27.51
CA LEU A 12 22.23 -41.10 27.23
C LEU A 12 22.68 -39.65 27.41
N GLY A 13 23.23 -39.11 26.32
CA GLY A 13 23.54 -37.70 26.20
C GLY A 13 22.25 -36.92 26.01
N LEU A 14 21.85 -36.15 27.03
CA LEU A 14 20.86 -35.10 26.89
C LEU A 14 21.60 -33.80 26.57
N CYS A 15 22.03 -33.67 25.30
CA CYS A 15 22.44 -32.37 24.77
C CYS A 15 21.18 -31.52 24.60
N LEU A 16 20.89 -30.64 25.57
CA LEU A 16 20.00 -29.51 25.38
C LEU A 16 20.62 -28.59 24.32
N ALA A 17 20.31 -28.86 23.04
CA ALA A 17 20.55 -27.90 21.99
C ALA A 17 19.50 -26.78 22.16
N MET A 18 19.92 -25.67 22.78
CA MET A 18 19.20 -24.42 22.68
C MET A 18 19.24 -23.97 21.22
N THR A 19 18.24 -24.37 20.43
CA THR A 19 17.97 -23.75 19.14
C THR A 19 17.37 -22.39 19.42
N SER A 20 18.21 -21.38 19.54
CA SER A 20 17.81 -19.99 19.38
C SER A 20 17.30 -19.82 17.95
N THR A 21 16.00 -20.01 17.76
CA THR A 21 15.30 -19.57 16.56
C THR A 21 15.37 -18.05 16.54
N HIS A 22 16.43 -17.51 15.93
CA HIS A 22 16.44 -16.13 15.49
C HIS A 22 15.36 -16.04 14.43
N VAL A 23 14.16 -15.63 14.85
CA VAL A 23 13.18 -15.08 13.94
C VAL A 23 13.84 -13.81 13.40
N VAL A 24 14.47 -13.92 12.24
CA VAL A 24 14.85 -12.76 11.43
C VAL A 24 13.55 -12.20 10.89
N ASN A 25 12.81 -11.56 11.79
CA ASN A 25 11.76 -10.64 11.43
C ASN A 25 12.53 -9.47 10.82
N ALA A 26 12.39 -9.25 9.51
CA ALA A 26 12.78 -8.01 8.87
C ALA A 26 11.85 -6.91 9.41
N LYS A 27 12.02 -6.60 10.70
CA LYS A 27 11.50 -5.42 11.34
C LYS A 27 12.11 -4.27 10.57
N SER A 28 11.26 -3.42 10.01
CA SER A 28 11.71 -2.19 9.40
C SER A 28 12.68 -1.51 10.39
N PRO A 29 13.88 -1.09 9.98
CA PRO A 29 14.86 -0.44 10.86
C PRO A 29 14.27 0.74 11.66
N TRP A 30 13.16 1.29 11.16
CA TRP A 30 12.44 2.44 11.68
C TRP A 30 11.42 2.12 12.80
N GLN A 31 11.13 0.85 13.10
CA GLN A 31 10.23 0.46 14.21
C GLN A 31 10.78 0.82 15.61
N TRP A 32 12.08 1.12 15.70
CA TRP A 32 12.73 1.58 16.93
C TRP A 32 12.98 3.09 16.97
N VAL A 33 12.63 3.82 15.91
CA VAL A 33 12.74 5.28 15.90
C VAL A 33 11.53 5.86 16.60
N SER A 34 11.68 6.12 17.90
CA SER A 34 10.75 6.97 18.63
C SER A 34 10.91 8.40 18.12
N PHE A 35 10.00 8.87 17.27
CA PHE A 35 9.87 10.29 16.96
C PHE A 35 9.38 11.01 18.21
N ARG A 36 10.32 11.41 19.07
CA ARG A 36 10.02 12.32 20.17
C ARG A 36 9.62 13.65 19.55
N ARG A 37 8.48 14.21 19.98
CA ARG A 37 8.09 15.59 19.65
C ARG A 37 9.31 16.48 19.87
N GLY A 38 9.81 17.04 18.78
CA GLY A 38 11.08 17.74 18.77
C GLY A 38 10.94 19.07 19.48
N THR A 39 11.85 19.38 20.39
CA THR A 39 12.11 20.78 20.77
C THR A 39 12.51 21.55 19.51
N LYS A 40 12.06 22.80 19.36
CA LYS A 40 12.37 23.67 18.19
C LYS A 40 13.82 23.45 17.75
N SER A 41 14.03 22.94 16.53
CA SER A 41 15.38 22.78 15.98
C SER A 41 16.03 24.15 15.87
N ALA A 42 17.27 24.29 16.36
CA ALA A 42 18.04 25.52 16.22
C ALA A 42 18.36 25.82 14.74
N SER A 43 18.49 24.78 13.89
CA SER A 43 18.69 24.91 12.45
C SER A 43 17.35 24.87 11.68
N PHE A 44 17.30 25.53 10.51
CA PHE A 44 16.17 25.46 9.57
C PHE A 44 16.15 24.16 8.75
N GLU A 45 17.18 23.33 8.87
CA GLU A 45 17.34 22.11 8.08
C GLU A 45 16.31 21.04 8.45
N LEU A 46 15.76 20.41 7.40
CA LEU A 46 14.90 19.26 7.53
C LEU A 46 15.73 18.00 7.75
N THR A 47 15.35 17.17 8.74
CA THR A 47 16.01 15.90 9.02
C THR A 47 15.00 14.76 9.08
N GLU A 48 15.47 13.52 9.05
CA GLU A 48 14.63 12.34 9.31
C GLU A 48 13.92 12.41 10.67
N LYS A 49 14.51 13.10 11.66
CA LYS A 49 13.96 13.23 13.01
C LYS A 49 12.82 14.26 13.12
N SER A 50 12.56 15.05 12.07
CA SER A 50 11.51 16.08 12.03
C SER A 50 10.09 15.50 11.87
N GLY A 51 9.87 14.26 12.33
CA GLY A 51 8.61 13.54 12.22
C GLY A 51 8.31 13.00 10.81
N PRO A 52 7.43 11.99 10.70
CA PRO A 52 7.05 11.43 9.41
C PRO A 52 6.13 12.33 8.58
N TRP A 53 5.28 13.14 9.22
CA TRP A 53 4.32 14.00 8.54
C TRP A 53 4.60 15.48 8.81
N LEU A 54 4.53 16.27 7.74
CA LEU A 54 4.78 17.70 7.74
C LEU A 54 3.61 18.42 7.04
N ILE A 55 3.50 19.72 7.26
CA ILE A 55 2.60 20.59 6.52
C ILE A 55 3.43 21.37 5.50
N TYR A 56 3.19 21.12 4.22
CA TYR A 56 3.73 21.95 3.15
C TYR A 56 2.99 23.28 3.11
N THR A 57 3.71 24.40 3.19
CA THR A 57 3.11 25.74 3.25
C THR A 57 3.23 26.51 1.94
N ALA A 58 4.45 26.67 1.44
CA ALA A 58 4.77 27.37 0.21
C ALA A 58 6.13 26.92 -0.32
N SER A 59 6.39 27.22 -1.59
CA SER A 59 7.71 27.08 -2.18
C SER A 59 8.08 28.26 -3.05
N PHE A 60 9.39 28.42 -3.25
CA PHE A 60 10.03 29.54 -3.93
C PHE A 60 11.06 29.00 -4.91
N ALA A 61 11.13 29.57 -6.11
CA ALA A 61 12.18 29.24 -7.07
C ALA A 61 12.60 30.51 -7.85
N GLY A 62 13.88 30.59 -8.18
CA GLY A 62 14.50 31.74 -8.85
C GLY A 62 15.43 32.53 -7.94
N GLU A 63 15.94 33.64 -8.45
CA GLU A 63 16.92 34.48 -7.75
C GLU A 63 16.32 35.08 -6.46
N GLY A 64 16.95 34.79 -5.32
CA GLY A 64 16.47 35.23 -3.99
C GLY A 64 15.43 34.30 -3.34
N ALA A 65 15.10 33.16 -3.96
CA ALA A 65 14.13 32.20 -3.42
C ALA A 65 14.51 31.64 -2.05
N GLU A 66 15.79 31.37 -1.83
CA GLU A 66 16.31 30.89 -0.56
C GLU A 66 16.04 31.91 0.56
N LEU A 67 16.28 33.20 0.31
CA LEU A 67 16.06 34.27 1.29
C LEU A 67 14.57 34.42 1.63
N GLU A 68 13.68 34.38 0.64
CA GLU A 68 12.22 34.41 0.87
C GLU A 68 11.75 33.19 1.67
N ALA A 69 12.26 31.99 1.36
CA ALA A 69 11.93 30.77 2.09
C ALA A 69 12.37 30.85 3.56
N HIS A 70 13.60 31.31 3.82
CA HIS A 70 14.13 31.51 5.17
C HIS A 70 13.38 32.59 5.94
N ALA A 71 13.00 33.70 5.29
CA ALA A 71 12.19 34.73 5.92
C ALA A 71 10.82 34.19 6.37
N LEU A 72 10.15 33.39 5.52
CA LEU A 72 8.89 32.75 5.88
C LEU A 72 9.07 31.73 7.02
N ALA A 73 10.10 30.88 6.96
CA ALA A 73 10.36 29.90 8.02
C ALA A 73 10.66 30.58 9.37
N THR A 74 11.44 31.67 9.36
CA THR A 74 11.76 32.48 10.55
C THR A 74 10.50 33.08 11.15
N GLU A 75 9.66 33.72 10.33
CA GLU A 75 8.41 34.29 10.77
C GLU A 75 7.46 33.24 11.37
N LEU A 76 7.36 32.05 10.76
CA LEU A 76 6.54 30.96 11.29
C LEU A 76 7.04 30.44 12.65
N ARG A 77 8.35 30.44 12.89
CA ARG A 77 8.95 30.06 14.18
C ARG A 77 8.76 31.11 15.27
N ASP A 78 8.92 32.38 14.91
CA ASP A 78 8.96 33.48 15.87
C ASP A 78 7.55 33.96 16.21
N ARG A 79 6.73 34.27 15.21
CA ARG A 79 5.38 34.83 15.40
C ARG A 79 4.31 33.78 15.63
N TYR A 80 4.38 32.68 14.89
CA TYR A 80 3.35 31.63 14.95
C TYR A 80 3.73 30.48 15.91
N HIS A 81 4.96 30.49 16.41
CA HIS A 81 5.52 29.46 17.30
C HIS A 81 5.45 28.04 16.74
N LEU A 82 5.63 27.91 15.42
CA LEU A 82 5.58 26.63 14.71
C LEU A 82 6.99 26.13 14.37
N SER A 83 7.22 24.83 14.44
CA SER A 83 8.47 24.21 13.97
C SER A 83 8.52 24.25 12.44
N ALA A 84 9.10 25.28 11.85
CA ALA A 84 9.24 25.42 10.39
C ALA A 84 10.61 24.98 9.89
N TYR A 85 10.72 24.42 8.69
CA TYR A 85 11.94 23.94 8.06
C TYR A 85 12.00 24.40 6.61
N VAL A 86 13.20 24.50 6.06
CA VAL A 86 13.45 24.77 4.64
C VAL A 86 14.07 23.52 4.02
N HIS A 87 13.53 23.07 2.90
CA HIS A 87 14.04 21.94 2.13
C HIS A 87 14.28 22.38 0.68
N SER A 88 15.51 22.23 0.20
CA SER A 88 15.86 22.44 -1.20
C SER A 88 15.66 21.14 -2.00
N HIS A 89 15.14 21.29 -3.21
CA HIS A 89 15.03 20.19 -4.17
C HIS A 89 15.34 20.71 -5.57
N GLU A 90 16.21 20.00 -6.27
CA GLU A 90 16.52 20.29 -7.67
C GLU A 90 15.58 19.48 -8.57
N PHE A 91 14.87 20.19 -9.45
CA PHE A 91 14.04 19.57 -10.47
C PHE A 91 14.77 19.64 -11.81
N ASP A 92 14.99 18.49 -12.44
CA ASP A 92 15.48 18.40 -13.81
C ASP A 92 14.39 17.85 -14.74
N PHE A 93 13.96 18.67 -15.69
CA PHE A 93 12.97 18.32 -16.72
C PHE A 93 13.59 18.25 -18.13
N THR A 94 14.92 18.18 -18.24
CA THR A 94 15.62 18.11 -19.54
C THR A 94 15.58 16.71 -20.14
N ASP A 95 15.40 15.68 -19.31
CA ASP A 95 15.38 14.29 -19.74
C ASP A 95 14.11 13.88 -20.50
N GLU A 96 14.28 12.89 -21.39
CA GLU A 96 13.17 12.17 -21.98
C GLU A 96 12.54 11.20 -20.98
N VAL A 97 11.22 11.29 -20.86
CA VAL A 97 10.40 10.44 -19.99
C VAL A 97 9.56 9.47 -20.78
N GLU A 98 9.24 8.32 -20.19
CA GLU A 98 8.22 7.43 -20.75
C GLU A 98 6.85 8.11 -20.65
N GLY A 99 6.22 8.26 -21.80
CA GLY A 99 4.93 8.91 -21.96
C GLY A 99 3.77 7.94 -22.07
N ILE A 100 2.57 8.50 -22.17
CA ILE A 100 1.34 7.72 -22.33
C ILE A 100 1.27 7.19 -23.77
N GLY A 101 1.23 5.86 -23.90
CA GLY A 101 1.01 5.16 -25.17
C GLY A 101 2.20 4.31 -25.62
N PHE A 102 1.95 3.48 -26.63
CA PHE A 102 2.95 2.60 -27.22
C PHE A 102 3.17 2.98 -28.69
N ASN A 103 4.41 2.84 -29.13
CA ASN A 103 4.75 2.85 -30.55
C ASN A 103 4.17 1.59 -31.24
N MET A 104 4.16 1.58 -32.57
CA MET A 104 3.63 0.45 -33.35
C MET A 104 4.39 -0.87 -33.10
N ASP A 105 5.65 -0.77 -32.68
CA ASP A 105 6.52 -1.88 -32.25
C ASP A 105 6.30 -2.30 -30.78
N ARG A 106 5.29 -1.75 -30.11
CA ARG A 106 4.95 -1.96 -28.67
C ARG A 106 5.99 -1.44 -27.68
N THR A 107 6.96 -0.63 -28.11
CA THR A 107 7.84 0.07 -27.17
C THR A 107 7.09 1.24 -26.51
N PRO A 108 7.38 1.57 -25.23
CA PRO A 108 6.82 2.76 -24.59
C PRO A 108 7.17 4.02 -25.37
N LYS A 109 6.19 4.90 -25.58
CA LYS A 109 6.43 6.16 -26.28
C LYS A 109 7.30 7.07 -25.44
N ARG A 110 8.42 7.56 -25.97
CA ARG A 110 9.27 8.57 -25.32
C ARG A 110 8.65 9.96 -25.52
N MET A 111 8.61 10.77 -24.47
CA MET A 111 8.11 12.14 -24.47
C MET A 111 9.14 13.06 -23.79
N ARG A 112 9.02 14.37 -24.03
CA ARG A 112 9.79 15.40 -23.33
C ARG A 112 8.83 16.39 -22.70
N TYR A 113 9.24 17.00 -21.59
CA TYR A 113 8.49 18.11 -21.02
C TYR A 113 8.49 19.31 -21.99
N ASP A 114 7.32 19.93 -22.17
CA ASP A 114 7.16 21.12 -23.03
C ASP A 114 8.08 22.28 -22.60
N LYS A 115 8.34 22.36 -21.29
CA LYS A 115 9.29 23.30 -20.68
C LYS A 115 10.46 22.52 -20.10
N ALA A 116 11.40 22.15 -20.97
CA ALA A 116 12.67 21.59 -20.55
C ALA A 116 13.49 22.64 -19.80
N GLY A 117 13.94 22.31 -18.60
CA GLY A 117 14.80 23.17 -17.79
C GLY A 117 15.02 22.56 -16.41
N SER A 118 16.18 22.84 -15.84
CA SER A 118 16.47 22.54 -14.44
C SER A 118 16.31 23.79 -13.58
N PHE A 119 15.76 23.61 -12.37
CA PHE A 119 15.70 24.68 -11.39
C PHE A 119 15.68 24.12 -9.98
N GLU A 120 16.26 24.89 -9.06
CA GLU A 120 16.18 24.62 -7.63
C GLU A 120 14.93 25.28 -7.03
N GLU A 121 14.23 24.53 -6.19
CA GLU A 121 13.05 25.00 -5.47
C GLU A 121 13.23 24.81 -3.96
N PHE A 122 12.94 25.86 -3.20
CA PHE A 122 12.99 25.87 -1.74
C PHE A 122 11.57 25.77 -1.17
N ALA A 123 11.27 24.66 -0.51
CA ALA A 123 9.98 24.41 0.15
C ALA A 123 10.04 24.73 1.64
N VAL A 124 9.03 25.43 2.14
CA VAL A 124 8.84 25.70 3.57
C VAL A 124 7.84 24.70 4.15
N LEU A 125 8.33 23.86 5.05
CA LEU A 125 7.60 22.76 5.69
C LEU A 125 7.40 23.06 7.18
N VAL A 126 6.28 22.63 7.77
CA VAL A 126 5.97 22.90 9.17
C VAL A 126 5.53 21.64 9.90
N GLY A 127 6.10 21.43 11.09
CA GLY A 127 5.65 20.47 12.08
C GLY A 127 6.56 19.26 12.23
N ASP A 128 6.15 18.40 13.15
CA ASP A 128 6.85 17.19 13.57
C ASP A 128 5.81 16.10 13.90
N PHE A 129 4.87 15.89 12.97
CA PHE A 129 3.67 15.11 13.23
C PHE A 129 3.89 13.63 12.99
N SER A 130 3.23 12.82 13.81
CA SER A 130 3.34 11.36 13.78
C SER A 130 2.47 10.71 12.69
N SER A 131 1.34 11.34 12.34
CA SER A 131 0.35 10.84 11.38
C SER A 131 -0.33 11.98 10.63
N VAL A 132 -0.85 11.70 9.44
CA VAL A 132 -1.68 12.64 8.66
C VAL A 132 -3.00 12.97 9.38
N ASP A 133 -3.51 12.03 10.17
CA ASP A 133 -4.77 12.14 10.91
C ASP A 133 -4.59 12.68 12.33
N ASP A 134 -3.36 13.08 12.69
CA ASP A 134 -3.09 13.66 13.99
C ASP A 134 -3.96 14.92 14.21
N THR A 135 -4.67 14.97 15.33
CA THR A 135 -5.55 16.09 15.67
C THR A 135 -4.75 17.40 15.74
N ASP A 136 -3.50 17.35 16.20
CA ASP A 136 -2.63 18.52 16.28
C ASP A 136 -2.16 18.98 14.89
N LEU A 137 -1.97 18.04 13.94
CA LEU A 137 -1.71 18.37 12.54
C LEU A 137 -2.89 19.12 11.95
N GLN A 138 -4.12 18.59 12.09
CA GLN A 138 -5.31 19.20 11.49
C GLN A 138 -5.61 20.59 12.08
N LYS A 139 -5.41 20.77 13.39
CA LYS A 139 -5.49 22.08 14.06
C LYS A 139 -4.44 23.05 13.53
N THR A 140 -3.18 22.60 13.42
CA THR A 140 -2.07 23.43 12.93
C THR A 140 -2.25 23.81 11.47
N LEU A 141 -2.67 22.86 10.63
CA LEU A 141 -3.00 23.07 9.22
C LEU A 141 -4.11 24.11 9.07
N SER A 142 -5.15 24.02 9.89
CA SER A 142 -6.22 25.00 9.92
C SER A 142 -5.67 26.38 10.28
N ARG A 143 -4.87 26.50 11.35
CA ARG A 143 -4.23 27.77 11.76
C ARG A 143 -3.36 28.36 10.63
N ILE A 144 -2.52 27.56 9.99
CA ILE A 144 -1.65 27.98 8.87
C ILE A 144 -2.49 28.51 7.71
N LYS A 145 -3.60 27.85 7.35
CA LYS A 145 -4.47 28.28 6.25
C LYS A 145 -5.09 29.67 6.47
N TYR A 146 -5.21 30.12 7.73
CA TYR A 146 -5.70 31.46 8.08
C TYR A 146 -4.57 32.44 8.45
N ALA A 147 -3.32 31.98 8.56
CA ALA A 147 -2.18 32.83 8.88
C ALA A 147 -1.92 33.86 7.77
N GLN A 148 -1.51 35.06 8.19
CA GLN A 148 -1.15 36.18 7.30
C GLN A 148 0.29 36.61 7.58
N PRO A 149 1.28 35.80 7.17
CA PRO A 149 2.67 36.18 7.36
C PRO A 149 3.00 37.47 6.59
N GLU A 150 3.65 38.43 7.24
CA GLU A 150 3.95 39.72 6.64
C GLU A 150 4.91 39.61 5.46
N CYS A 151 5.83 38.65 5.50
CA CYS A 151 6.75 38.40 4.40
C CYS A 151 6.02 38.03 3.08
N LEU A 152 4.78 37.53 3.15
CA LEU A 152 3.95 37.21 1.99
C LEU A 152 2.89 38.28 1.68
N SER A 153 2.70 39.25 2.58
CA SER A 153 1.65 40.27 2.48
C SER A 153 2.14 41.58 1.84
N LYS A 154 3.44 41.70 1.52
CA LYS A 154 3.99 42.87 0.82
C LYS A 154 3.49 42.94 -0.63
N SER A 155 2.33 43.56 -0.80
CA SER A 155 1.68 43.78 -2.08
C SER A 155 2.50 44.79 -2.92
N GLY A 156 3.33 44.31 -3.83
CA GLY A 156 4.02 45.14 -4.83
C GLY A 156 5.46 44.73 -5.16
N GLU A 157 6.11 43.92 -4.34
CA GLU A 157 7.46 43.42 -4.60
C GLU A 157 7.43 42.18 -5.52
N LYS A 158 8.44 42.00 -6.38
CA LYS A 158 8.62 40.76 -7.14
C LYS A 158 8.82 39.62 -6.15
N THR A 159 7.99 38.58 -6.21
CA THR A 159 8.12 37.37 -5.38
C THR A 159 8.57 36.20 -6.22
N THR A 160 9.46 35.39 -5.67
CA THR A 160 9.90 34.10 -6.22
C THR A 160 8.95 32.95 -5.88
N ARG A 161 7.86 33.24 -5.16
CA ARG A 161 6.88 32.24 -4.74
C ARG A 161 6.20 31.57 -5.92
N ARG A 162 6.20 30.23 -5.91
CA ARG A 162 5.59 29.42 -6.96
C ARG A 162 4.08 29.62 -7.03
N PHE A 163 3.62 29.81 -8.27
CA PHE A 163 2.21 30.02 -8.62
C PHE A 163 1.56 31.25 -7.96
N ALA A 164 2.32 32.25 -7.52
CA ALA A 164 1.77 33.45 -6.89
C ALA A 164 0.63 34.10 -7.70
N GLY A 165 0.85 34.29 -9.02
CA GLY A 165 -0.17 34.84 -9.93
C GLY A 165 -1.43 33.96 -10.06
N LEU A 166 -1.27 32.64 -10.23
CA LEU A 166 -2.40 31.70 -10.30
C LEU A 166 -3.19 31.68 -8.98
N ARG A 167 -2.48 31.74 -7.84
CA ARG A 167 -3.10 31.78 -6.51
C ARG A 167 -3.86 33.08 -6.29
N GLU A 168 -3.35 34.21 -6.78
CA GLU A 168 -4.06 35.49 -6.69
C GLU A 168 -5.31 35.49 -7.58
N PHE A 169 -5.21 34.98 -8.81
CA PHE A 169 -6.35 34.81 -9.70
C PHE A 169 -7.44 33.93 -9.07
N GLN A 170 -7.07 32.76 -8.54
CA GLN A 170 -7.98 31.87 -7.81
C GLN A 170 -8.66 32.56 -6.62
N ARG A 171 -7.99 33.50 -5.95
CA ARG A 171 -8.58 34.25 -4.83
C ARG A 171 -9.69 35.18 -5.31
N ARG A 172 -9.49 35.85 -6.45
CA ARG A 172 -10.46 36.81 -7.03
C ARG A 172 -11.71 36.12 -7.57
N ILE A 173 -11.55 34.95 -8.19
CA ILE A 173 -12.69 34.22 -8.79
C ILE A 173 -13.50 33.39 -7.78
N ASN A 174 -12.92 33.07 -6.61
CA ASN A 174 -13.63 32.28 -5.60
C ASN A 174 -14.74 33.12 -4.94
N GLN A 175 -15.99 32.76 -5.21
CA GLN A 175 -17.16 33.43 -4.66
C GLN A 175 -17.49 33.04 -3.21
N ASP A 176 -16.92 31.93 -2.71
CA ASP A 176 -17.15 31.41 -1.35
C ASP A 176 -16.47 32.27 -0.27
N ASP A 177 -17.28 32.91 0.58
CA ASP A 177 -16.81 33.83 1.62
C ASP A 177 -15.92 33.13 2.67
N LYS A 178 -16.12 31.82 2.92
CA LYS A 178 -15.22 31.06 3.82
C LYS A 178 -13.82 30.92 3.23
N LYS A 179 -13.69 30.85 1.90
CA LYS A 179 -12.40 30.76 1.20
C LYS A 179 -11.73 32.12 1.07
N LYS A 180 -12.50 33.22 0.98
CA LYS A 180 -11.98 34.59 0.97
C LYS A 180 -11.32 34.99 2.31
N ARG A 181 -11.83 34.47 3.43
CA ARG A 181 -11.26 34.72 4.77
C ARG A 181 -9.91 34.03 5.02
N LYS A 182 -9.48 33.12 4.14
CA LYS A 182 -8.21 32.39 4.31
C LYS A 182 -7.02 33.26 3.86
N GLY A 183 -5.88 33.06 4.49
CA GLY A 183 -4.66 33.81 4.24
C GLY A 183 -3.88 33.37 3.00
N PRO A 184 -2.68 33.93 2.76
CA PRO A 184 -1.82 33.56 1.63
C PRO A 184 -1.44 32.07 1.63
N LEU A 185 -1.45 31.39 2.77
CA LEU A 185 -1.12 29.96 2.91
C LEU A 185 -2.35 29.02 2.84
N ARG A 186 -3.49 29.48 2.31
CA ARG A 186 -4.75 28.71 2.25
C ARG A 186 -4.66 27.33 1.57
N THR A 187 -3.66 27.14 0.71
CA THR A 187 -3.41 25.92 -0.06
C THR A 187 -2.45 24.97 0.64
N ALA A 188 -2.03 25.26 1.87
CA ALA A 188 -1.19 24.36 2.63
C ALA A 188 -1.85 22.97 2.74
N PHE A 189 -1.05 21.92 2.71
CA PHE A 189 -1.51 20.53 2.77
C PHE A 189 -0.50 19.66 3.54
N ALA A 190 -0.97 18.51 4.04
CA ALA A 190 -0.11 17.54 4.71
C ALA A 190 0.71 16.77 3.67
N THR A 191 2.01 16.62 3.92
CA THR A 191 2.94 15.89 3.06
C THR A 191 3.81 14.95 3.91
N PRO A 192 4.21 13.79 3.37
CA PRO A 192 5.25 12.99 3.99
C PRO A 192 6.58 13.76 4.06
N ASN A 193 7.41 13.44 5.05
CA ASN A 193 8.77 13.94 5.15
C ASN A 193 9.62 13.41 3.98
N PRO A 194 10.13 14.27 3.09
CA PRO A 194 10.94 13.84 1.93
C PRO A 194 12.26 13.18 2.32
N MET A 195 12.73 13.35 3.56
CA MET A 195 13.94 12.67 4.06
C MET A 195 13.69 11.19 4.40
N LEU A 196 12.43 10.76 4.47
CA LEU A 196 12.08 9.37 4.75
C LEU A 196 11.78 8.61 3.44
N PRO A 197 12.19 7.34 3.33
CA PRO A 197 11.91 6.51 2.16
C PRO A 197 10.40 6.38 1.88
N ARG A 198 9.99 6.32 0.61
CA ARG A 198 8.57 6.23 0.23
C ARG A 198 7.89 4.98 0.78
N GLU A 199 8.64 3.91 0.96
CA GLU A 199 8.20 2.63 1.53
C GLU A 199 7.75 2.75 2.99
N PHE A 200 8.19 3.81 3.69
CA PHE A 200 7.71 4.15 5.03
C PHE A 200 6.24 4.61 5.02
N PHE A 201 5.82 5.29 3.95
CA PHE A 201 4.48 5.90 3.81
C PHE A 201 3.51 5.08 2.96
N ALA A 202 4.01 4.08 2.23
CA ALA A 202 3.16 3.15 1.51
C ALA A 202 2.21 2.46 2.52
N PRO A 203 0.88 2.54 2.35
CA PRO A 203 -0.05 1.87 3.25
C PRO A 203 0.23 0.36 3.19
N LYS A 204 0.86 -0.18 4.24
CA LYS A 204 1.03 -1.63 4.44
C LYS A 204 -0.28 -2.23 4.98
N GLY A 205 -1.39 -1.99 4.30
CA GLY A 205 -2.64 -2.61 4.68
C GLY A 205 -3.80 -2.37 3.74
N VAL A 206 -4.83 -3.17 3.97
CA VAL A 206 -6.05 -3.24 3.17
C VAL A 206 -6.92 -2.00 3.34
N ASP A 207 -7.55 -1.53 2.25
CA ASP A 207 -8.52 -0.43 2.26
C ASP A 207 -9.63 -0.65 3.31
N SER A 208 -10.02 0.42 4.02
CA SER A 208 -11.05 0.39 5.04
C SER A 208 -12.42 -0.13 4.58
N GLU A 209 -12.79 0.05 3.31
CA GLU A 209 -14.05 -0.50 2.76
C GLU A 209 -13.92 -2.02 2.58
N VAL A 210 -12.77 -2.48 2.10
CA VAL A 210 -12.47 -3.90 1.94
C VAL A 210 -12.40 -4.59 3.29
N VAL A 211 -11.82 -3.94 4.32
CA VAL A 211 -11.88 -4.47 5.69
C VAL A 211 -13.32 -4.68 6.15
N LYS A 212 -14.21 -3.70 5.94
CA LYS A 212 -15.64 -3.82 6.30
C LYS A 212 -16.34 -4.98 5.59
N TRP A 213 -16.05 -5.24 4.31
CA TRP A 213 -16.66 -6.35 3.58
C TRP A 213 -16.21 -7.73 4.07
N ASN A 214 -15.08 -7.78 4.76
CA ASN A 214 -14.54 -8.99 5.36
C ASN A 214 -14.82 -9.05 6.88
N GLU A 215 -15.45 -8.04 7.48
CA GLU A 215 -15.87 -8.05 8.88
C GLU A 215 -17.01 -9.06 9.08
N GLY A 216 -16.95 -9.87 10.15
CA GLY A 216 -17.98 -10.87 10.45
C GLY A 216 -17.88 -12.17 9.64
N VAL A 217 -16.93 -12.25 8.70
CA VAL A 217 -16.61 -13.47 7.97
C VAL A 217 -15.87 -14.45 8.88
N LYS A 218 -16.39 -15.67 9.06
CA LYS A 218 -15.86 -16.64 10.03
C LYS A 218 -14.43 -17.10 9.73
N TYR A 219 -14.09 -17.27 8.46
CA TYR A 219 -12.78 -17.73 8.02
C TYR A 219 -12.18 -16.71 7.04
N SER A 220 -12.04 -15.46 7.50
CA SER A 220 -11.48 -14.38 6.68
C SER A 220 -9.99 -14.58 6.45
N LEU A 221 -9.53 -14.32 5.23
CA LEU A 221 -8.09 -14.27 4.91
C LEU A 221 -7.37 -13.18 5.71
N LEU A 222 -8.07 -12.11 6.14
CA LEU A 222 -7.50 -11.09 7.03
C LEU A 222 -7.02 -11.64 8.38
N ASP A 223 -7.58 -12.77 8.80
CA ASP A 223 -7.28 -13.42 10.08
C ASP A 223 -6.30 -14.61 9.89
N CYS A 224 -5.78 -14.80 8.67
CA CYS A 224 -4.80 -15.84 8.38
C CYS A 224 -3.46 -15.55 9.08
N PRO A 225 -2.87 -16.53 9.79
CA PRO A 225 -1.64 -16.31 10.55
C PRO A 225 -0.41 -16.19 9.65
N GLY A 226 -0.35 -16.90 8.53
CA GLY A 226 0.79 -16.90 7.60
C GLY A 226 0.93 -15.62 6.78
N LYS A 227 2.08 -15.47 6.11
CA LYS A 227 2.33 -14.35 5.19
C LYS A 227 1.78 -14.59 3.79
N PHE A 228 1.63 -15.85 3.41
CA PHE A 228 1.13 -16.28 2.12
C PHE A 228 0.04 -17.35 2.29
N SER A 229 -0.82 -17.47 1.29
CA SER A 229 -1.79 -18.56 1.13
C SER A 229 -1.90 -18.88 -0.37
N VAL A 230 -2.50 -20.00 -0.75
CA VAL A 230 -2.68 -20.33 -2.18
C VAL A 230 -4.11 -20.08 -2.60
N ARG A 231 -4.31 -19.17 -3.55
CA ARG A 231 -5.63 -18.94 -4.17
C ARG A 231 -5.99 -20.12 -5.06
N VAL A 232 -7.19 -20.65 -4.88
CA VAL A 232 -7.68 -21.83 -5.59
C VAL A 232 -9.01 -21.61 -6.31
N ALA A 233 -9.74 -20.55 -6.00
CA ALA A 233 -10.99 -20.20 -6.69
C ALA A 233 -11.22 -18.69 -6.66
N THR A 234 -11.65 -18.15 -7.78
CA THR A 234 -11.97 -16.74 -7.96
C THR A 234 -13.40 -16.58 -8.49
N PHE A 235 -14.18 -15.74 -7.83
CA PHE A 235 -15.56 -15.44 -8.18
C PHE A 235 -15.67 -13.94 -8.49
N GLY A 236 -15.64 -13.59 -9.79
CA GLY A 236 -15.84 -12.22 -10.24
C GLY A 236 -17.32 -11.85 -10.33
N GLY A 237 -17.63 -10.55 -10.18
CA GLY A 237 -18.99 -10.04 -10.39
C GLY A 237 -19.50 -10.25 -11.82
N ASN A 238 -18.64 -10.23 -12.84
CA ASN A 238 -19.06 -10.18 -14.25
C ASN A 238 -18.97 -11.50 -15.03
N VAL A 239 -18.81 -12.66 -14.40
CA VAL A 239 -18.56 -13.91 -15.14
C VAL A 239 -19.77 -14.86 -15.06
N VAL A 240 -20.70 -14.70 -16.01
CA VAL A 240 -21.72 -15.71 -16.33
C VAL A 240 -21.19 -16.53 -17.51
N ILE A 241 -20.82 -17.79 -17.27
CA ILE A 241 -20.45 -18.75 -18.34
C ILE A 241 -21.68 -19.60 -18.74
N ASP A 242 -22.81 -19.47 -18.02
CA ASP A 242 -24.02 -20.26 -18.28
C ASP A 242 -25.02 -19.51 -19.17
N GLN A 243 -25.09 -19.90 -20.44
CA GLN A 243 -25.96 -19.29 -21.46
C GLN A 243 -27.45 -19.36 -21.11
N GLN A 244 -27.89 -20.32 -20.29
CA GLN A 244 -29.29 -20.41 -19.87
C GLN A 244 -29.66 -19.33 -18.83
N GLN A 245 -28.76 -19.04 -17.89
CA GLN A 245 -28.98 -17.98 -16.89
C GLN A 245 -28.92 -16.58 -17.51
N VAL A 246 -28.14 -16.38 -18.59
CA VAL A 246 -28.14 -15.12 -19.36
C VAL A 246 -29.54 -14.84 -19.94
N ALA A 247 -30.21 -15.86 -20.49
CA ALA A 247 -31.53 -15.72 -21.10
C ALA A 247 -32.65 -15.40 -20.08
N ASP A 248 -32.53 -15.86 -18.83
CA ASP A 248 -33.50 -15.57 -17.77
C ASP A 248 -33.30 -14.18 -17.16
N ILE A 249 -32.07 -13.65 -17.18
CA ILE A 249 -31.74 -12.27 -16.78
C ILE A 249 -32.29 -11.26 -17.81
N GLU A 250 -32.15 -11.55 -19.11
CA GLU A 250 -32.69 -10.71 -20.19
C GLU A 250 -34.23 -10.62 -20.17
N LYS A 251 -34.91 -11.59 -19.55
CA LYS A 251 -36.38 -11.63 -19.43
C LYS A 251 -36.95 -10.89 -18.21
N GLY A 252 -36.12 -10.21 -17.41
CA GLY A 252 -36.56 -9.26 -16.39
C GLY A 252 -37.30 -9.85 -15.18
N GLY A 253 -37.19 -11.17 -14.93
CA GLY A 253 -38.00 -11.88 -13.93
C GLY A 253 -37.42 -11.98 -12.51
N ALA A 254 -36.17 -11.58 -12.27
CA ALA A 254 -35.53 -11.71 -10.96
C ALA A 254 -35.02 -10.36 -10.44
N SER A 255 -35.42 -9.99 -9.22
CA SER A 255 -34.75 -8.96 -8.43
C SER A 255 -33.28 -9.38 -8.27
N MET A 256 -32.37 -8.70 -8.96
CA MET A 256 -30.94 -9.00 -8.91
C MET A 256 -30.42 -8.78 -7.49
N LYS A 257 -30.10 -9.87 -6.78
CA LYS A 257 -28.98 -9.82 -5.82
C LYS A 257 -27.77 -9.30 -6.58
N SER A 258 -27.00 -8.38 -5.98
CA SER A 258 -25.78 -7.87 -6.63
C SER A 258 -24.88 -9.05 -7.01
N GLN A 259 -24.31 -9.07 -8.21
CA GLN A 259 -23.47 -10.20 -8.63
C GLN A 259 -22.27 -10.43 -7.68
N LEU A 260 -21.83 -9.37 -6.99
CA LEU A 260 -20.83 -9.45 -5.91
C LEU A 260 -21.36 -10.20 -4.68
N GLU A 261 -22.65 -10.11 -4.37
CA GLU A 261 -23.29 -10.90 -3.31
C GLU A 261 -23.28 -12.39 -3.67
N VAL A 262 -23.54 -12.72 -4.95
CA VAL A 262 -23.46 -14.11 -5.44
C VAL A 262 -22.02 -14.64 -5.37
N ALA A 263 -21.03 -13.82 -5.74
CA ALA A 263 -19.62 -14.16 -5.61
C ALA A 263 -19.23 -14.43 -4.15
N ALA A 264 -19.66 -13.57 -3.22
CA ALA A 264 -19.42 -13.75 -1.79
C ALA A 264 -20.08 -15.03 -1.26
N MET A 265 -21.33 -15.33 -1.65
CA MET A 265 -21.99 -16.57 -1.26
C MET A 265 -21.27 -17.83 -1.78
N LYS A 266 -20.74 -17.79 -3.02
CA LYS A 266 -19.97 -18.91 -3.59
C LYS A 266 -18.64 -19.10 -2.85
N ALA A 267 -17.92 -18.02 -2.57
CA ALA A 267 -16.69 -18.05 -1.78
C ALA A 267 -16.92 -18.64 -0.38
N ASN A 268 -18.01 -18.22 0.28
CA ASN A 268 -18.37 -18.70 1.61
C ASN A 268 -18.72 -20.18 1.59
N ARG A 269 -19.57 -20.60 0.65
CA ARG A 269 -19.95 -22.01 0.49
C ARG A 269 -18.72 -22.90 0.26
N LEU A 270 -17.82 -22.50 -0.65
CA LEU A 270 -16.61 -23.27 -0.92
C LEU A 270 -15.70 -23.34 0.31
N THR A 271 -15.50 -22.23 0.99
CA THR A 271 -14.66 -22.16 2.20
C THR A 271 -15.21 -23.04 3.32
N LEU A 272 -16.52 -23.01 3.55
CA LEU A 272 -17.18 -23.89 4.53
C LEU A 272 -17.07 -25.36 4.15
N ALA A 273 -17.22 -25.70 2.86
CA ALA A 273 -17.10 -27.06 2.37
C ALA A 273 -15.66 -27.61 2.51
N LEU A 274 -14.65 -26.76 2.28
CA LEU A 274 -13.25 -27.10 2.51
C LEU A 274 -12.97 -27.31 4.01
N ARG A 275 -13.41 -26.35 4.85
CA ARG A 275 -13.25 -26.43 6.31
C ARG A 275 -13.94 -27.63 6.93
N LYS A 276 -15.09 -28.05 6.41
CA LYS A 276 -15.80 -29.26 6.86
C LYS A 276 -14.99 -30.54 6.63
N GLN A 277 -14.12 -30.57 5.63
CA GLN A 277 -13.21 -31.69 5.36
C GLN A 277 -11.87 -31.58 6.12
N GLY A 278 -11.75 -30.61 7.05
CA GLY A 278 -10.52 -30.36 7.79
C GLY A 278 -9.44 -29.63 6.99
N ILE A 279 -9.78 -29.11 5.80
CA ILE A 279 -8.86 -28.31 4.99
C ILE A 279 -8.89 -26.88 5.51
N GLU A 280 -7.70 -26.36 5.82
CA GLU A 280 -7.55 -24.96 6.18
C GLU A 280 -7.78 -24.06 4.97
N ALA A 281 -8.93 -23.39 4.93
CA ALA A 281 -9.30 -22.48 3.84
C ALA A 281 -9.78 -21.12 4.37
N TYR A 282 -9.54 -20.08 3.59
CA TYR A 282 -9.93 -18.71 3.92
C TYR A 282 -10.62 -18.05 2.73
N GLU A 283 -11.59 -17.18 3.00
CA GLU A 283 -12.23 -16.35 1.99
C GLU A 283 -11.83 -14.88 2.13
N PHE A 284 -11.84 -14.17 1.01
CA PHE A 284 -11.60 -12.74 0.96
C PHE A 284 -12.50 -12.08 -0.08
N HIS A 285 -13.02 -10.90 0.25
CA HIS A 285 -13.86 -10.10 -0.62
C HIS A 285 -13.18 -8.76 -0.89
N ASP A 286 -13.05 -8.37 -2.16
CA ASP A 286 -12.55 -7.05 -2.55
C ASP A 286 -13.56 -6.27 -3.43
N ARG A 287 -13.09 -5.21 -4.10
CA ARG A 287 -13.95 -4.32 -4.91
C ARG A 287 -14.50 -5.00 -6.17
N HIS A 288 -13.90 -6.11 -6.61
CA HIS A 288 -14.11 -6.69 -7.94
C HIS A 288 -14.48 -8.18 -7.86
N GLU A 289 -13.98 -8.88 -6.86
CA GLU A 289 -14.10 -10.33 -6.74
C GLU A 289 -14.18 -10.81 -5.29
N SER A 290 -14.64 -12.04 -5.14
CA SER A 290 -14.45 -12.84 -3.94
C SER A 290 -13.60 -14.04 -4.29
N PHE A 291 -12.62 -14.39 -3.48
CA PHE A 291 -11.76 -15.54 -3.76
C PHE A 291 -11.52 -16.38 -2.52
N VAL A 292 -11.15 -17.63 -2.75
CA VAL A 292 -10.86 -18.62 -1.72
C VAL A 292 -9.41 -19.05 -1.82
N THR A 293 -8.78 -19.14 -0.66
CA THR A 293 -7.39 -19.56 -0.50
C THR A 293 -7.29 -20.75 0.45
N ILE A 294 -6.22 -21.53 0.34
CA ILE A 294 -5.96 -22.73 1.15
C ILE A 294 -4.56 -22.65 1.77
N GLY A 295 -4.48 -23.05 3.04
CA GLY A 295 -3.26 -23.12 3.83
C GLY A 295 -2.72 -21.74 4.23
N HIS A 296 -1.65 -21.76 5.01
CA HIS A 296 -0.89 -20.56 5.35
C HIS A 296 0.60 -20.88 5.31
N PHE A 297 1.41 -19.94 4.84
CA PHE A 297 2.84 -20.14 4.64
C PHE A 297 3.61 -18.88 5.03
N ASP A 298 4.81 -19.03 5.58
CA ASP A 298 5.68 -17.89 5.90
C ASP A 298 6.40 -17.33 4.67
N TRP A 299 6.57 -18.15 3.63
CA TRP A 299 7.18 -17.78 2.36
C TRP A 299 6.56 -18.60 1.22
N ALA A 300 6.48 -18.00 0.04
CA ALA A 300 6.03 -18.67 -1.18
C ALA A 300 7.15 -18.81 -2.23
N LEU A 301 8.01 -17.80 -2.36
CA LEU A 301 9.11 -17.77 -3.32
C LEU A 301 10.37 -17.20 -2.64
N GLU A 302 11.48 -17.93 -2.74
CA GLU A 302 12.79 -17.52 -2.22
C GLU A 302 13.87 -17.83 -3.27
N PRO A 303 14.97 -17.06 -3.34
CA PRO A 303 16.11 -17.43 -4.17
C PRO A 303 16.78 -18.71 -3.66
N ASP A 304 17.16 -19.61 -4.56
CA ASP A 304 18.02 -20.77 -4.25
C ASP A 304 19.49 -20.37 -4.13
N ALA A 305 20.36 -21.37 -3.90
CA ALA A 305 21.81 -21.18 -3.77
C ALA A 305 22.45 -20.59 -5.05
N ASP A 306 21.81 -20.74 -6.20
CA ASP A 306 22.24 -20.21 -7.50
C ASP A 306 21.55 -18.88 -7.85
N GLY A 307 20.77 -18.31 -6.92
CA GLY A 307 20.02 -17.06 -7.10
C GLY A 307 18.76 -17.19 -7.97
N LYS A 308 18.33 -18.41 -8.32
CA LYS A 308 17.11 -18.63 -9.10
C LYS A 308 15.89 -18.69 -8.17
N PRO A 309 14.73 -18.18 -8.61
CA PRO A 309 13.52 -18.22 -7.80
C PRO A 309 13.05 -19.67 -7.60
N ARG A 310 12.99 -20.09 -6.34
CA ARG A 310 12.51 -21.40 -5.89
C ARG A 310 11.17 -21.24 -5.18
N LEU A 311 10.17 -22.00 -5.64
CA LEU A 311 8.85 -22.05 -5.02
C LEU A 311 8.89 -22.94 -3.77
N ASN A 312 8.15 -22.55 -2.74
CA ASN A 312 7.96 -23.36 -1.53
C ASN A 312 7.42 -24.76 -1.91
N PRO A 313 8.09 -25.86 -1.53
CA PRO A 313 7.65 -27.22 -1.87
C PRO A 313 6.21 -27.53 -1.43
N GLU A 314 5.79 -27.04 -0.26
CA GLU A 314 4.43 -27.25 0.24
C GLU A 314 3.40 -26.47 -0.59
N VAL A 315 3.75 -25.23 -0.98
CA VAL A 315 2.93 -24.42 -1.91
C VAL A 315 2.83 -25.09 -3.27
N MET A 316 3.94 -25.62 -3.79
CA MET A 316 3.98 -26.34 -5.06
C MET A 316 3.09 -27.58 -5.05
N GLU A 317 3.21 -28.42 -4.01
CA GLU A 317 2.38 -29.62 -3.86
C GLU A 317 0.90 -29.24 -3.79
N LEU A 318 0.58 -28.19 -3.04
CA LEU A 318 -0.80 -27.72 -2.90
C LEU A 318 -1.36 -27.20 -4.24
N MET A 319 -0.58 -26.40 -4.97
CA MET A 319 -0.95 -25.96 -6.31
C MET A 319 -1.20 -27.13 -7.25
N GLN A 320 -0.34 -28.16 -7.25
CA GLN A 320 -0.52 -29.36 -8.05
C GLN A 320 -1.77 -30.16 -7.63
N ARG A 321 -2.06 -30.24 -6.33
CA ARG A 321 -3.22 -30.94 -5.79
C ARG A 321 -4.55 -30.33 -6.21
N TYR A 322 -4.60 -29.01 -6.36
CA TYR A 322 -5.80 -28.27 -6.76
C TYR A 322 -5.80 -27.82 -8.23
N ALA A 323 -4.72 -28.09 -8.97
CA ALA A 323 -4.64 -27.88 -10.41
C ALA A 323 -5.67 -28.74 -11.17
N PRO A 324 -6.04 -28.33 -12.38
CA PRO A 324 -6.96 -29.06 -13.23
C PRO A 324 -6.39 -30.38 -13.74
N THR A 325 -7.27 -31.32 -14.06
CA THR A 325 -6.89 -32.62 -14.62
C THR A 325 -6.80 -32.53 -16.15
N LYS A 326 -5.73 -33.10 -16.72
CA LYS A 326 -5.60 -33.24 -18.18
C LYS A 326 -6.56 -34.33 -18.66
N THR A 327 -7.36 -34.02 -19.68
CA THR A 327 -8.30 -34.96 -20.30
C THR A 327 -8.04 -34.99 -21.80
N SER A 328 -7.97 -36.18 -22.38
CA SER A 328 -7.91 -36.32 -23.83
C SER A 328 -9.29 -36.04 -24.43
N LEU A 329 -9.37 -35.01 -25.27
CA LEU A 329 -10.54 -34.70 -26.08
C LEU A 329 -10.29 -35.23 -27.50
N VAL A 330 -11.34 -35.72 -28.16
CA VAL A 330 -11.26 -36.09 -29.58
C VAL A 330 -11.69 -34.87 -30.39
N GLY A 331 -10.77 -34.30 -31.17
CA GLY A 331 -11.11 -33.22 -32.09
C GLY A 331 -12.02 -33.72 -33.23
N ASN A 332 -12.68 -32.80 -33.93
CA ASN A 332 -13.57 -33.12 -35.07
C ASN A 332 -12.88 -33.95 -36.18
N ASN A 333 -11.55 -34.03 -36.16
CA ASN A 333 -10.69 -34.66 -37.13
C ASN A 333 -10.17 -36.03 -36.63
N GLY A 334 -10.66 -36.54 -35.49
CA GLY A 334 -10.16 -37.75 -34.84
C GLY A 334 -8.79 -37.60 -34.14
N GLN A 335 -8.21 -36.41 -34.15
CA GLN A 335 -6.92 -36.12 -33.50
C GLN A 335 -7.11 -35.92 -31.98
N PRO A 336 -6.22 -36.48 -31.13
CA PRO A 336 -6.26 -36.24 -29.71
C PRO A 336 -5.86 -34.78 -29.39
N LEU A 337 -6.80 -34.03 -28.82
CA LEU A 337 -6.58 -32.70 -28.26
C LEU A 337 -6.37 -32.83 -26.75
N SER A 338 -5.40 -32.12 -26.20
CA SER A 338 -5.21 -32.05 -24.76
C SER A 338 -6.20 -31.03 -24.17
N GLY A 339 -7.30 -31.51 -23.61
CA GLY A 339 -8.23 -30.70 -22.82
C GLY A 339 -7.76 -30.56 -21.37
N ILE A 340 -8.18 -29.48 -20.72
CA ILE A 340 -7.94 -29.24 -19.30
C ILE A 340 -9.31 -29.13 -18.63
N LYS A 341 -9.57 -29.98 -17.63
CA LYS A 341 -10.83 -29.96 -16.87
C LYS A 341 -10.57 -29.38 -15.47
N PRO A 342 -11.17 -28.21 -15.12
CA PRO A 342 -11.11 -27.67 -13.77
C PRO A 342 -11.56 -28.69 -12.74
N LYS A 343 -10.87 -28.71 -11.60
CA LYS A 343 -11.27 -29.55 -10.48
C LYS A 343 -12.55 -28.98 -9.87
N LEU A 344 -13.51 -29.85 -9.58
CA LEU A 344 -14.76 -29.46 -8.93
C LEU A 344 -14.67 -29.80 -7.44
N TYR A 345 -15.17 -28.89 -6.61
CA TYR A 345 -15.31 -29.10 -5.18
C TYR A 345 -16.70 -28.62 -4.74
N ASP A 346 -17.52 -29.52 -4.18
CA ASP A 346 -18.95 -29.26 -3.89
C ASP A 346 -19.73 -28.66 -5.08
N GLY A 347 -19.42 -29.12 -6.30
CA GLY A 347 -20.03 -28.61 -7.54
C GLY A 347 -19.49 -27.25 -8.02
N ILE A 348 -18.53 -26.65 -7.31
CA ILE A 348 -17.89 -25.39 -7.67
C ILE A 348 -16.57 -25.67 -8.39
N ALA A 349 -16.36 -25.06 -9.55
CA ALA A 349 -15.10 -25.15 -10.28
C ALA A 349 -14.02 -24.30 -9.62
N LEU A 350 -12.86 -24.91 -9.42
CA LEU A 350 -11.63 -24.23 -9.00
C LEU A 350 -10.95 -23.56 -10.19
N ASP A 351 -10.04 -22.64 -9.89
CA ASP A 351 -9.26 -21.92 -10.88
C ASP A 351 -8.34 -22.90 -11.64
N VAL A 352 -8.17 -22.64 -12.94
CA VAL A 352 -7.30 -23.44 -13.83
C VAL A 352 -5.83 -23.35 -13.40
N GLN A 353 -5.45 -22.27 -12.73
CA GLN A 353 -4.10 -22.05 -12.25
C GLN A 353 -4.16 -21.50 -10.81
N PRO A 354 -4.05 -22.37 -9.80
CA PRO A 354 -3.81 -21.93 -8.44
C PRO A 354 -2.48 -21.19 -8.33
N PHE A 355 -2.39 -20.16 -7.49
CA PHE A 355 -1.17 -19.39 -7.30
C PHE A 355 -1.05 -18.83 -5.87
N PRO A 356 0.18 -18.63 -5.36
CA PRO A 356 0.37 -18.03 -4.06
C PRO A 356 -0.01 -16.55 -4.07
N VAL A 357 -0.67 -16.11 -3.01
CA VAL A 357 -1.03 -14.72 -2.74
C VAL A 357 -0.49 -14.30 -1.38
N GLU A 358 -0.09 -13.05 -1.26
CA GLU A 358 0.25 -12.48 0.04
C GLU A 358 -1.04 -12.29 0.87
N VAL A 359 -0.97 -12.65 2.15
CA VAL A 359 -2.07 -12.48 3.09
C VAL A 359 -2.22 -10.99 3.39
N PRO A 360 -3.36 -10.37 3.05
CA PRO A 360 -3.57 -8.96 3.28
C PRO A 360 -3.59 -8.66 4.78
N ARG A 361 -2.78 -7.69 5.25
CA ARG A 361 -2.72 -7.32 6.66
C ARG A 361 -3.54 -6.06 6.94
N ARG A 362 -4.19 -6.02 8.10
CA ARG A 362 -4.85 -4.79 8.59
C ARG A 362 -3.76 -3.79 8.95
N SER A 363 -3.90 -2.56 8.50
CA SER A 363 -3.00 -1.48 8.94
C SER A 363 -3.36 -1.12 10.37
N ILE A 364 -2.46 -1.40 11.32
CA ILE A 364 -2.61 -1.00 12.72
C ILE A 364 -2.80 0.52 12.81
N ALA A 365 -2.15 1.30 11.95
CA ALA A 365 -2.28 2.75 11.91
C ALA A 365 -3.69 3.22 11.52
N MET A 366 -4.44 2.44 10.72
CA MET A 366 -5.82 2.77 10.33
C MET A 366 -6.84 2.44 11.42
N ASP A 367 -6.57 1.45 12.28
CA ASP A 367 -7.46 1.09 13.40
C ASP A 367 -7.41 2.14 14.52
N TYR A 368 -6.28 2.83 14.69
CA TYR A 368 -6.15 3.93 15.66
C TYR A 368 -6.85 5.22 15.22
N THR A 369 -7.13 5.39 13.92
CA THR A 369 -7.86 6.56 13.39
C THR A 369 -9.36 6.54 13.67
N ARG A 370 -9.89 5.39 14.13
CA ARG A 370 -11.34 5.12 14.21
C ARG A 370 -11.92 5.15 15.63
N ARG A 371 -11.17 5.64 16.62
CA ARG A 371 -11.66 5.81 18.01
C ARG A 371 -11.84 7.27 18.40
#